data_AF-K6YVF4-F1
#
_entry.id   AF-K6YVF4-F1
#
_cell.length_a   1.000
_cell.length_b   1.000
_cell.length_c   1.000
_cell.angle_alpha   90.00
_cell.angle_beta   90.00
_cell.angle_gamma   90.00
#
_symmetry.space_group_name_H-M   'P 1'
#
loop_
_entity.id
_entity.type
_entity.pdbx_description
1 polymer ?
#
loop_
_entity_poly.entity_id
_entity_poly.type
_entity_poly.pdbx_seq_one_letter_code
_entity_poly.pdbx_strand_id
1 'polypeptide(L)'
;MSYSYCFTFSAVEMSVRYGDYETNKDIISCYVHLGLERAKKYSDISAVQQAHMRVLNTLIDTMCDNCLASVWRKQCYRYIKRLLPLLYEMLDKQQYQQKVQEIQSLHAYFFEDDQTTDQLKNKYLI
;
A
#
# COMPACT_ATOMS: atom_id res chain seq x y z
N MET A 1 -4.27 31.32 0.40
CA MET A 1 -2.92 31.02 0.94
C MET A 1 -2.60 29.59 0.57
N SER A 2 -1.51 29.37 -0.18
CA SER A 2 -1.06 28.01 -0.53
C SER A 2 -0.25 27.49 0.64
N TYR A 3 -0.80 26.54 1.41
CA TYR A 3 -0.02 25.82 2.41
C TYR A 3 0.91 24.86 1.68
N SER A 4 2.08 25.34 1.30
CA SER A 4 3.16 24.49 0.81
C SER A 4 3.77 23.73 1.98
N TYR A 5 3.02 22.79 2.56
CA TYR A 5 3.59 21.85 3.52
C TYR A 5 4.60 20.98 2.77
N CYS A 6 5.88 21.28 2.98
CA CYS A 6 7.00 20.44 2.57
C CYS A 6 7.05 19.20 3.47
N PHE A 7 6.05 18.32 3.36
CA PHE A 7 6.13 17.04 4.05
C PHE A 7 7.27 16.24 3.44
N THR A 8 8.25 15.89 4.27
CA THR A 8 9.28 14.94 3.88
C THR A 8 8.62 13.59 3.59
N PHE A 9 9.23 12.79 2.69
CA PHE A 9 8.72 11.46 2.36
C PHE A 9 8.37 10.63 3.60
N SER A 10 9.19 10.67 4.65
CA SER A 10 8.95 9.96 5.90
C SER A 10 7.73 10.47 6.68
N ALA A 11 7.41 11.77 6.63
CA ALA A 11 6.22 12.30 7.30
C ALA A 11 4.93 11.79 6.61
N VAL A 12 4.94 11.76 5.28
CA VAL A 12 3.83 11.18 4.49
C VAL A 12 3.73 9.67 4.73
N GLU A 13 4.88 8.97 4.82
CA GLU A 13 4.94 7.54 5.15
C GLU A 13 4.25 7.22 6.48
N MET A 14 4.51 8.01 7.51
CA MET A 14 3.86 7.84 8.82
C MET A 14 2.34 8.05 8.73
N SER A 15 1.90 9.04 7.96
CA SER A 15 0.46 9.28 7.75
C SER A 15 -0.23 8.09 7.06
N VAL A 16 0.47 7.43 6.13
CA VAL A 16 -0.01 6.18 5.51
C VAL A 16 -0.08 5.05 6.54
N ARG A 17 0.99 4.85 7.32
CA ARG A 17 1.09 3.75 8.31
C ARG A 17 0.02 3.79 9.38
N TYR A 18 -0.28 4.96 9.93
CA TYR A 18 -1.21 5.07 11.06
C TYR A 18 -2.65 5.34 10.65
N GLY A 19 -2.88 5.63 9.37
CA GLY A 19 -4.19 5.99 8.85
C GLY A 19 -4.69 7.32 9.42
N ASP A 20 -5.17 8.18 8.54
CA ASP A 20 -5.88 9.38 8.96
C ASP A 20 -7.31 9.29 8.43
N TYR A 21 -8.25 8.96 9.32
CA TYR A 21 -9.63 8.65 8.97
C TYR A 21 -10.37 9.87 8.38
N GLU A 22 -9.96 11.10 8.70
CA GLU A 22 -10.75 12.29 8.35
C GLU A 22 -10.12 13.21 7.31
N THR A 23 -8.80 13.21 7.13
CA THR A 23 -8.18 14.44 6.59
C THR A 23 -7.70 14.38 5.14
N ASN A 24 -7.41 13.21 4.53
CA ASN A 24 -6.98 13.21 3.12
C ASN A 24 -7.02 11.85 2.40
N LYS A 25 -7.95 11.68 1.44
CA LYS A 25 -8.04 10.49 0.58
C LYS A 25 -6.82 10.33 -0.36
N ASP A 26 -6.06 11.40 -0.57
CA ASP A 26 -4.96 11.45 -1.53
C ASP A 26 -3.61 11.16 -0.88
N ILE A 27 -3.51 11.00 0.44
CA ILE A 27 -2.20 10.82 1.10
C ILE A 27 -1.48 9.55 0.65
N ILE A 28 -2.20 8.45 0.43
CA ILE A 28 -1.63 7.20 -0.11
C ILE A 28 -1.11 7.44 -1.54
N SER A 29 -1.85 8.21 -2.35
CA SER A 29 -1.40 8.59 -3.69
C SER A 29 -0.13 9.43 -3.65
N CYS A 30 -0.12 10.44 -2.78
CA CYS A 30 1.01 11.32 -2.56
C CYS A 30 2.24 10.54 -2.10
N TYR A 31 2.08 9.62 -1.16
CA TYR A 31 3.15 8.74 -0.69
C TYR A 31 3.78 7.93 -1.83
N VAL A 32 2.94 7.27 -2.63
CA VAL A 32 3.42 6.49 -3.78
C VAL A 32 4.16 7.39 -4.76
N HIS A 33 3.57 8.53 -5.13
CA HIS A 33 4.19 9.47 -6.07
C HIS A 33 5.55 9.97 -5.56
N LEU A 34 5.63 10.44 -4.31
CA LEU A 34 6.88 10.89 -3.70
C LEU A 34 7.93 9.79 -3.63
N GLY A 35 7.51 8.54 -3.37
CA GLY A 35 8.40 7.38 -3.37
C GLY A 35 8.98 7.08 -4.76
N LEU A 36 8.16 7.14 -5.80
CA LEU A 36 8.60 6.99 -7.19
C LEU A 36 9.54 8.13 -7.61
N GLU A 37 9.19 9.38 -7.30
CA GLU A 37 10.05 10.55 -7.58
C GLU A 37 11.37 10.51 -6.83
N ARG A 38 11.37 9.97 -5.60
CA ARG A 38 12.60 9.74 -4.84
C ARG A 38 13.47 8.67 -5.51
N ALA A 39 12.88 7.57 -5.97
CA ALA A 39 13.60 6.49 -6.63
C ALA A 39 14.37 6.97 -7.87
N LYS A 40 13.75 7.86 -8.69
CA LYS A 40 14.38 8.47 -9.87
C LYS A 40 15.67 9.26 -9.60
N LYS A 41 15.91 9.67 -8.35
CA LYS A 41 17.09 10.44 -7.97
C LYS A 41 18.31 9.56 -7.68
N TYR A 42 18.12 8.25 -7.57
CA TYR A 42 19.22 7.31 -7.36
C TYR A 42 19.82 6.89 -8.70
N SER A 43 21.15 6.90 -8.78
CA SER A 43 21.90 6.40 -9.93
C SER A 43 22.23 4.91 -9.83
N ASP A 44 22.20 4.35 -8.62
CA ASP A 44 22.45 2.94 -8.36
C ASP A 44 21.14 2.13 -8.41
N ILE A 45 21.15 1.03 -9.16
CA ILE A 45 20.00 0.15 -9.35
C ILE A 45 19.57 -0.48 -8.02
N SER A 46 20.52 -0.84 -7.14
CA SER A 46 20.17 -1.41 -5.83
C SER A 46 19.44 -0.39 -4.95
N ALA A 47 19.92 0.86 -4.94
CA ALA A 47 19.26 1.96 -4.24
C ALA A 47 17.85 2.28 -4.82
N VAL A 48 17.68 2.25 -6.14
CA VAL A 48 16.36 2.37 -6.79
C VAL A 48 15.44 1.23 -6.31
N GLN A 49 15.96 0.01 -6.28
CA GLN A 49 15.21 -1.16 -5.84
C GLN A 49 14.74 -1.04 -4.40
N GLN A 50 15.64 -0.67 -3.49
CA GLN A 50 15.33 -0.44 -2.09
C GLN A 50 14.28 0.67 -1.91
N ALA A 51 14.35 1.74 -2.70
CA ALA A 51 13.40 2.84 -2.64
C ALA A 51 11.97 2.40 -2.99
N HIS A 52 11.78 1.62 -4.07
CA HIS A 52 10.46 1.10 -4.43
C HIS A 52 9.97 0.03 -3.45
N MET A 53 10.86 -0.86 -2.98
CA MET A 53 10.49 -1.88 -1.99
C MET A 53 10.05 -1.27 -0.66
N ARG A 54 10.63 -0.13 -0.24
CA ARG A 54 10.16 0.60 0.94
C ARG A 54 8.71 1.09 0.79
N VAL A 55 8.36 1.63 -0.36
CA VAL A 55 6.98 2.05 -0.67
C VAL A 55 6.05 0.84 -0.60
N LEU A 56 6.41 -0.24 -1.30
CA LEU A 56 5.61 -1.46 -1.35
C LEU A 56 5.41 -2.05 0.05
N ASN A 57 6.48 -2.22 0.82
CA ASN A 57 6.42 -2.82 2.15
C ASN A 57 5.57 -1.98 3.10
N THR A 58 5.67 -0.64 3.06
CA THR A 58 4.78 0.21 3.85
C THR A 58 3.31 -0.01 3.49
N LEU A 59 2.99 -0.11 2.19
CA LEU A 59 1.61 -0.38 1.76
C LEU A 59 1.13 -1.77 2.20
N ILE A 60 2.00 -2.79 2.16
CA ILE A 60 1.70 -4.15 2.63
C ILE A 60 1.45 -4.14 4.14
N ASP A 61 2.36 -3.56 4.93
CA ASP A 61 2.22 -3.42 6.39
C ASP A 61 0.88 -2.76 6.73
N THR A 62 0.58 -1.64 6.07
CA THR A 62 -0.65 -0.86 6.29
C THR A 62 -1.89 -1.63 5.86
N MET A 63 -1.84 -2.38 4.75
CA MET A 63 -2.94 -3.23 4.29
C MET A 63 -3.28 -4.32 5.31
N CYS A 64 -2.27 -4.86 5.99
CA CYS A 64 -2.40 -5.93 6.98
C CYS A 64 -2.75 -5.43 8.39
N ASP A 65 -2.80 -4.12 8.63
CA ASP A 65 -3.06 -3.57 9.97
C ASP A 65 -4.57 -3.52 10.30
N ASN A 66 -5.04 -4.50 11.08
CA ASN A 66 -6.44 -4.58 11.51
C ASN A 66 -6.91 -3.43 12.40
N CYS A 67 -6.00 -2.62 12.95
CA CYS A 67 -6.35 -1.39 13.66
C CYS A 67 -6.79 -0.26 12.72
N LEU A 68 -6.54 -0.40 11.41
CA LEU A 68 -6.90 0.60 10.41
C LEU A 68 -8.24 0.29 9.74
N ALA A 69 -8.93 1.36 9.33
CA ALA A 69 -10.21 1.26 8.63
C ALA A 69 -10.09 0.42 7.34
N SER A 70 -11.06 -0.46 7.09
CA SER A 70 -11.08 -1.36 5.91
C SER A 70 -10.93 -0.60 4.59
N VAL A 71 -11.53 0.60 4.47
CA VAL A 71 -11.40 1.45 3.27
C VAL A 71 -9.93 1.87 3.03
N TRP A 72 -9.19 2.19 4.09
CA TRP A 72 -7.77 2.56 4.01
C TRP A 72 -6.93 1.39 3.54
N ARG A 73 -7.11 0.22 4.18
CA ARG A 73 -6.42 -1.02 3.82
C ARG A 73 -6.69 -1.45 2.38
N LYS A 74 -7.96 -1.38 1.94
CA LYS A 74 -8.37 -1.65 0.55
C LYS A 74 -7.71 -0.69 -0.44
N GLN A 75 -7.54 0.57 -0.05
CA GLN A 75 -6.84 1.56 -0.87
C GLN A 75 -5.35 1.24 -0.98
N CYS A 76 -4.68 0.85 0.09
CA CYS A 76 -3.29 0.36 0.05
C CYS A 76 -3.15 -0.82 -0.93
N TYR A 77 -4.06 -1.81 -0.85
CA TYR A 77 -4.06 -2.95 -1.77
C TYR A 77 -4.21 -2.56 -3.24
N ARG A 78 -5.04 -1.57 -3.55
CA ARG A 78 -5.17 -1.03 -4.92
C ARG A 78 -3.85 -0.47 -5.44
N TYR A 79 -3.10 0.24 -4.61
CA TYR A 79 -1.78 0.76 -5.00
C TYR A 79 -0.73 -0.34 -5.10
N ILE A 80 -0.76 -1.35 -4.22
CA ILE A 80 0.11 -2.54 -4.34
C ILE A 80 -0.08 -3.18 -5.73
N LYS A 81 -1.33 -3.42 -6.14
CA LYS A 81 -1.64 -3.97 -7.48
C LYS A 81 -1.09 -3.13 -8.63
N ARG A 82 -1.17 -1.80 -8.52
CA ARG A 82 -0.63 -0.86 -9.52
C ARG A 82 0.90 -0.88 -9.60
N LEU A 83 1.58 -1.28 -8.52
CA LEU A 83 3.04 -1.37 -8.48
C LEU A 83 3.58 -2.74 -8.95
N LEU A 84 2.74 -3.76 -9.13
CA LEU A 84 3.21 -5.08 -9.58
C LEU A 84 3.98 -5.06 -10.90
N PRO A 85 3.56 -4.32 -11.95
CA PRO A 85 4.34 -4.24 -13.18
C PRO A 85 5.74 -3.66 -12.96
N LEU A 86 5.87 -2.68 -12.06
CA LEU A 86 7.18 -2.13 -11.70
C LEU A 86 8.06 -3.17 -11.00
N LEU A 87 7.50 -4.00 -10.12
CA LEU A 87 8.25 -5.08 -9.47
C LEU A 87 8.73 -6.13 -10.48
N TYR A 88 7.95 -6.39 -11.53
CA TYR A 88 8.34 -7.31 -12.60
C TYR A 88 9.60 -6.84 -13.34
N GLU A 89 9.73 -5.53 -13.58
CA GLU A 89 10.91 -4.94 -14.23
C GLU A 89 12.16 -4.95 -13.34
N MET A 90 11.98 -5.05 -12.02
CA MET A 90 13.06 -4.85 -11.05
C MET A 90 13.56 -6.13 -10.38
N LEU A 91 12.74 -7.15 -10.31
CA LEU A 91 13.03 -8.41 -9.63
C LEU A 91 13.26 -9.51 -10.66
N ASP A 92 14.07 -10.50 -10.30
CA ASP A 92 14.09 -11.72 -11.09
C ASP A 92 12.74 -12.44 -11.02
N LYS A 93 12.50 -13.34 -11.99
CA LYS A 93 11.22 -14.05 -12.12
C LYS A 93 10.81 -14.80 -10.85
N GLN A 94 11.76 -15.40 -10.14
CA GLN A 94 11.47 -16.17 -8.94
C GLN A 94 11.11 -15.24 -7.78
N GLN A 95 11.88 -14.18 -7.57
CA GLN A 95 11.59 -13.15 -6.56
C GLN A 95 10.24 -12.48 -6.80
N TYR A 96 9.93 -12.14 -8.04
CA TYR A 96 8.64 -11.55 -8.41
C TYR A 96 7.48 -12.50 -8.07
N GLN A 97 7.57 -13.78 -8.48
CA GLN A 97 6.54 -14.77 -8.20
C GLN A 97 6.32 -14.96 -6.70
N GLN A 98 7.40 -15.05 -5.92
CA GLN A 98 7.34 -15.14 -4.46
C GLN A 98 6.63 -13.92 -3.86
N LYS A 99 6.99 -12.71 -4.30
CA LYS A 99 6.37 -11.48 -3.79
C LYS A 99 4.88 -11.38 -4.12
N VAL A 100 4.48 -11.78 -5.33
CA VAL A 100 3.06 -11.81 -5.73
C VAL A 100 2.27 -12.81 -4.88
N GLN A 101 2.80 -14.01 -4.66
CA GLN A 101 2.17 -15.04 -3.82
C GLN A 101 2.02 -14.60 -2.36
N GLU A 102 3.05 -13.94 -1.81
CA GLU A 102 3.03 -13.34 -0.48
C GLU A 102 1.89 -12.32 -0.37
N ILE A 103 1.83 -11.35 -1.30
CA ILE A 103 0.79 -10.31 -1.33
C ILE A 103 -0.61 -10.92 -1.44
N GLN A 104 -0.79 -11.94 -2.28
CA GLN A 104 -2.07 -12.62 -2.46
C GLN A 104 -2.50 -13.36 -1.20
N SER A 105 -1.58 -14.09 -0.56
CA SER A 105 -1.82 -14.81 0.68
C SER A 105 -2.21 -13.85 1.82
N LEU A 106 -1.48 -12.74 1.94
CA LEU A 106 -1.79 -11.70 2.93
C LEU A 106 -3.15 -11.07 2.67
N HIS A 107 -3.46 -10.71 1.43
CA HIS A 107 -4.77 -10.16 1.10
C HIS A 107 -5.91 -11.15 1.39
N ALA A 108 -5.74 -12.43 1.04
CA ALA A 108 -6.72 -13.46 1.39
C ALA A 108 -6.95 -13.48 2.91
N TYR A 109 -5.87 -13.63 3.69
CA TYR A 109 -5.95 -13.72 5.14
C TYR A 109 -6.60 -12.50 5.83
N PHE A 110 -6.24 -11.28 5.42
CA PHE A 110 -6.72 -10.05 6.08
C PHE A 110 -8.09 -9.54 5.58
N PHE A 111 -8.63 -10.10 4.48
CA PHE A 111 -9.90 -9.64 3.89
C PHE A 111 -10.94 -10.74 3.63
N GLU A 112 -10.64 -12.03 3.83
CA GLU A 112 -11.62 -13.11 3.65
C GLU A 112 -12.79 -13.05 4.65
N ASP A 113 -12.62 -12.45 5.84
CA ASP A 113 -13.70 -12.27 6.83
C ASP A 113 -14.71 -11.15 6.49
N ASP A 114 -14.40 -10.24 5.56
CA ASP A 114 -15.34 -9.19 5.14
C ASP A 114 -16.54 -9.77 4.35
N GLN A 115 -16.44 -10.97 3.76
CA GLN A 115 -17.53 -11.57 2.97
C GLN A 115 -18.55 -12.33 3.82
N THR A 116 -18.12 -12.90 4.94
CA THR A 116 -18.99 -13.73 5.81
C THR A 116 -19.98 -12.84 6.60
N THR A 117 -19.58 -11.62 6.92
CA THR A 117 -20.38 -10.69 7.74
C THR A 117 -21.54 -10.05 6.95
N ASP A 118 -21.35 -9.77 5.65
CA ASP A 118 -22.42 -9.29 4.77
C ASP A 118 -23.44 -10.39 4.42
N GLN A 119 -23.00 -11.65 4.37
CA GLN A 119 -23.91 -12.79 4.19
C GLN A 119 -24.74 -13.07 5.45
N LEU A 120 -24.19 -12.84 6.65
CA LEU A 120 -24.92 -12.97 7.90
C LEU A 120 -25.96 -11.86 8.10
N LYS A 121 -25.67 -10.60 7.73
CA LYS A 121 -26.65 -9.51 7.81
C LYS A 121 -27.89 -9.73 6.93
N ASN A 122 -27.73 -10.36 5.77
CA ASN A 122 -28.86 -10.70 4.88
C ASN A 122 -29.66 -11.93 5.34
N LYS A 123 -29.15 -12.72 6.29
CA LYS A 123 -29.80 -13.95 6.76
C LYS A 123 -30.76 -13.74 7.94
N TYR A 124 -30.69 -12.57 8.60
CA TYR A 124 -31.53 -12.20 9.74
C TYR A 124 -32.52 -11.06 9.43
N LEU A 125 -32.73 -10.74 8.15
CA LEU A 125 -33.70 -9.76 7.65
C LEU A 125 -34.82 -10.40 6.81
N ILE A 126 -35.28 -11.59 7.20
CA ILE A 126 -36.51 -12.22 6.69
C ILE A 126 -37.42 -12.49 7.88
#